data_AF-A0A800DMB8-F1
#
_entry.id   AF-A0A800DMB8-F1
#
_cell.length_a   1.000
_cell.length_b   1.000
_cell.length_c   1.000
_cell.angle_alpha   90.00
_cell.angle_beta   90.00
_cell.angle_gamma   90.00
#
_symmetry.space_group_name_H-M   'P 1'
#
loop_
_entity.id
_entity.type
_entity.pdbx_description
1 polymer ?
#
loop_
_entity_poly.entity_id
_entity_poly.type
_entity_poly.pdbx_seq_one_letter_code
_entity_poly.pdbx_strand_id
1 'polypeptide(L)'
;MAGKMKAAIYRDVEQIGIDEVEIPAPKPDYVLLKIKSCGICGSDLHSYWGHWGRGTKASGHEISGVVVELGRGVTNVKVGDRVCVECFSHCGKCLYC
;
A
#
# COMPACT_ATOMS: atom_id res chain seq x y z
N MET A 1 2.74 9.50 -12.34
CA MET A 1 3.83 8.95 -13.18
C MET A 1 3.27 7.73 -13.89
N ALA A 2 3.43 7.60 -15.20
CA ALA A 2 3.01 6.40 -15.93
C ALA A 2 4.18 5.40 -16.03
N GLY A 3 3.90 4.11 -15.93
CA GLY A 3 4.89 3.04 -16.02
C GLY A 3 4.54 1.82 -15.16
N LYS A 4 5.44 0.84 -15.14
CA LYS A 4 5.30 -0.38 -14.33
C LYS A 4 6.21 -0.36 -13.10
N MET A 5 5.84 -1.11 -12.08
CA MET A 5 6.63 -1.39 -10.89
C MET A 5 6.55 -2.86 -10.50
N LYS A 6 7.53 -3.33 -9.73
CA LYS A 6 7.49 -4.68 -9.14
C LYS A 6 6.63 -4.70 -7.89
N ALA A 7 5.82 -5.74 -7.73
CA ALA A 7 5.01 -5.96 -6.53
C ALA A 7 5.00 -7.44 -6.15
N ALA A 8 4.99 -7.73 -4.84
CA ALA A 8 4.82 -9.09 -4.35
C ALA A 8 3.33 -9.43 -4.24
N ILE A 9 2.90 -10.46 -4.96
CA ILE A 9 1.50 -10.89 -5.09
C ILE A 9 1.36 -12.32 -4.59
N TYR A 10 0.39 -12.56 -3.71
CA TYR A 10 -0.03 -13.90 -3.31
C TYR A 10 -0.87 -14.51 -4.44
N ARG A 11 -0.34 -15.52 -5.13
CA ARG A 11 -0.98 -16.18 -6.26
C ARG A 11 -1.79 -17.40 -5.83
N ASP A 12 -1.35 -18.07 -4.77
CA ASP A 12 -2.05 -19.19 -4.14
C ASP A 12 -1.55 -19.43 -2.71
N VAL A 13 -2.14 -20.41 -2.04
CA VAL A 13 -1.61 -20.98 -0.80
C VAL A 13 -0.13 -21.36 -1.02
N GLU A 14 0.70 -20.84 -0.13
CA GLU A 14 2.15 -20.98 -0.12
C GLU A 14 2.88 -20.45 -1.38
N GLN A 15 2.18 -19.67 -2.20
CA GLN A 15 2.70 -19.14 -3.46
C GLN A 15 2.65 -17.61 -3.48
N ILE A 16 3.82 -17.01 -3.28
CA ILE A 16 4.06 -15.58 -3.48
C ILE A 16 5.03 -15.39 -4.65
N GLY A 17 4.73 -14.43 -5.53
CA GLY A 17 5.56 -14.11 -6.69
C GLY A 17 5.75 -12.61 -6.86
N ILE A 18 6.78 -12.22 -7.60
CA ILE A 18 6.99 -10.83 -8.01
C ILE A 18 6.40 -10.62 -9.40
N ASP A 19 5.45 -9.70 -9.50
CA ASP A 19 4.79 -9.31 -10.75
C ASP A 19 5.17 -7.88 -11.14
N GLU A 20 5.13 -7.59 -12.44
CA GLU A 20 5.12 -6.21 -12.91
C GLU A 20 3.67 -5.70 -12.99
N VAL A 21 3.38 -4.63 -12.27
CA VAL A 21 2.05 -4.01 -12.20
C VAL A 21 2.13 -2.54 -12.61
N GLU A 22 1.05 -2.00 -13.15
CA GLU A 22 0.98 -0.58 -13.48
C GLU A 22 1.07 0.29 -12.21
N ILE A 23 1.80 1.40 -12.31
CA ILE A 23 1.85 2.42 -11.27
C ILE A 23 0.50 3.15 -11.28
N PRO A 24 -0.27 3.15 -10.17
CA PRO A 24 -1.57 3.79 -10.14
C PRO A 24 -1.42 5.32 -10.11
N ALA A 25 -2.38 6.03 -10.71
CA ALA A 25 -2.55 7.46 -10.47
C ALA A 25 -3.24 7.68 -9.10
N PRO A 26 -2.84 8.69 -8.31
CA PRO A 26 -3.52 8.99 -7.06
C PRO A 26 -4.95 9.49 -7.33
N LYS A 27 -5.92 8.92 -6.62
CA LYS A 27 -7.30 9.40 -6.59
C LYS A 27 -7.38 10.73 -5.83
N PRO A 28 -8.48 11.51 -5.96
CA PRO A 28 -8.73 12.64 -5.06
C PRO A 28 -8.59 12.22 -3.59
N ASP A 29 -7.94 13.06 -2.78
CA ASP A 29 -7.62 12.84 -1.36
C ASP A 29 -6.59 11.72 -1.05
N TYR A 30 -5.97 11.12 -2.07
CA TYR A 30 -4.89 10.15 -1.91
C TYR A 30 -3.55 10.72 -2.37
N VAL A 31 -2.46 10.12 -1.90
CA VAL A 31 -1.10 10.37 -2.41
C VAL A 31 -0.54 9.11 -3.05
N LEU A 32 0.34 9.29 -4.04
CA LEU A 32 1.16 8.21 -4.56
C LEU A 32 2.48 8.17 -3.78
N LEU A 33 2.80 7.02 -3.20
CA LEU A 33 4.05 6.81 -2.48
C LEU A 33 5.00 5.93 -3.28
N LYS A 34 6.27 6.35 -3.37
CA LYS A 34 7.37 5.45 -3.72
C LYS A 34 7.83 4.76 -2.45
N ILE A 35 7.42 3.50 -2.29
CA ILE A 35 7.79 2.67 -1.14
C ILE A 35 9.32 2.51 -1.11
N LYS A 36 9.89 2.65 0.09
CA LYS A 36 11.33 2.52 0.36
C LYS A 36 11.63 1.31 1.25
N SER A 37 10.74 1.02 2.18
CA SER A 37 10.80 -0.15 3.05
C SER A 37 9.40 -0.68 3.33
N CYS A 38 9.29 -2.01 3.42
CA CYS A 38 8.11 -2.72 3.91
C CYS A 38 8.58 -3.77 4.91
N GLY A 39 8.07 -3.73 6.13
CA GLY A 39 8.22 -4.81 7.09
C GLY A 39 7.40 -6.04 6.69
N ILE A 40 7.70 -7.17 7.33
CA ILE A 40 6.94 -8.41 7.21
C ILE A 40 6.48 -8.77 8.62
N CYS A 41 5.17 -8.87 8.78
CA CYS A 41 4.54 -9.23 10.02
C CYS A 41 4.17 -10.71 10.03
N GLY A 42 3.99 -11.30 11.22
CA GLY A 42 3.40 -12.64 11.34
C GLY A 42 1.99 -12.71 10.74
N SER A 43 1.26 -11.59 10.73
CA SER A 43 -0.07 -11.51 10.14
C SER A 43 -0.07 -11.67 8.62
N ASP A 44 1.02 -11.32 7.93
CA ASP A 44 1.14 -11.53 6.48
C ASP A 44 1.14 -13.02 6.11
N LEU A 45 1.54 -13.90 7.05
CA LEU A 45 1.51 -15.35 6.86
C LEU A 45 0.08 -15.91 6.78
N HIS A 46 -0.92 -15.21 7.34
CA HIS A 46 -2.30 -15.65 7.18
C HIS A 46 -2.74 -15.63 5.71
N SER A 47 -2.28 -14.64 4.92
CA SER A 47 -2.47 -14.62 3.47
C SER A 47 -1.70 -15.75 2.80
N TYR A 48 -0.45 -15.98 3.20
CA TYR A 48 0.40 -17.04 2.65
C TYR A 48 -0.22 -18.43 2.83
N TRP A 49 -0.82 -18.71 3.99
CA TRP A 49 -1.48 -20.00 4.26
C TRP A 49 -2.95 -20.06 3.79
N GLY A 50 -3.45 -19.03 3.12
CA GLY A 50 -4.80 -19.01 2.53
C GLY A 50 -5.94 -18.73 3.51
N HIS A 51 -5.67 -18.29 4.74
CA HIS A 51 -6.70 -18.01 5.74
C HIS A 51 -7.62 -16.83 5.36
N TRP A 52 -7.13 -15.90 4.53
CA TRP A 52 -7.85 -14.68 4.14
C TRP A 52 -8.35 -14.69 2.68
N GLY A 53 -8.28 -15.85 2.02
CA GLY A 53 -8.61 -15.99 0.61
C GLY A 53 -7.55 -15.40 -0.33
N ARG A 54 -7.70 -15.66 -1.63
CA ARG A 54 -6.77 -15.18 -2.66
C ARG A 54 -6.95 -13.68 -2.91
N GLY A 55 -5.86 -12.92 -2.86
CA GLY A 55 -5.83 -11.50 -3.20
C GLY A 55 -5.19 -11.25 -4.58
N THR A 56 -5.71 -10.30 -5.35
CA THR A 56 -5.13 -9.90 -6.65
C THR A 56 -4.22 -8.67 -6.53
N LYS A 57 -3.91 -8.24 -5.32
CA LYS A 57 -3.19 -6.99 -5.03
C LYS A 57 -1.93 -7.27 -4.22
N ALA A 58 -0.99 -6.34 -4.35
CA ALA A 58 0.18 -6.29 -3.49
C ALA A 58 -0.25 -6.21 -2.02
N SER A 59 0.43 -6.99 -1.19
CA SER A 59 0.20 -7.03 0.25
C SER A 59 1.41 -6.46 1.00
N GLY A 60 1.21 -6.15 2.29
CA GLY A 60 2.19 -5.48 3.13
C GLY A 60 1.59 -4.22 3.76
N HIS A 61 1.69 -4.12 5.07
CA HIS A 61 1.02 -3.08 5.86
C HIS A 61 1.97 -2.31 6.80
N GLU A 62 3.27 -2.64 6.76
CA GLU A 62 4.31 -1.97 7.54
C GLU A 62 5.22 -1.15 6.62
N ILE A 63 4.66 -0.13 5.96
CA ILE A 63 5.35 0.59 4.87
C ILE A 63 5.82 1.99 5.23
N SER A 64 6.97 2.36 4.68
CA SER A 64 7.48 3.73 4.64
C SER A 64 8.00 4.09 3.26
N GLY A 65 7.93 5.37 2.91
CA GLY A 65 8.25 5.82 1.57
C GLY A 65 8.34 7.32 1.42
N VAL A 66 8.33 7.74 0.16
CA VAL A 66 8.40 9.16 -0.24
C VAL A 66 7.16 9.49 -1.06
N VAL A 67 6.52 10.62 -0.77
CA VAL A 67 5.41 11.15 -1.59
C VAL A 67 5.95 11.57 -2.95
N VAL A 68 5.42 11.00 -4.03
CA VAL A 68 5.86 11.29 -5.41
C VAL A 68 4.79 11.98 -6.26
N GLU A 69 3.52 11.92 -5.85
CA GLU A 69 2.42 12.61 -6.53
C GLU A 69 1.27 12.84 -5.54
N LEU A 70 0.55 13.95 -5.72
CA LEU A 70 -0.61 14.31 -4.90
C LEU A 70 -1.89 14.17 -5.73
N GLY A 71 -2.90 13.52 -5.16
CA GLY A 71 -4.26 13.59 -5.66
C GLY A 71 -4.88 14.96 -5.40
N ARG A 72 -5.92 15.30 -6.16
CA ARG A 72 -6.70 16.52 -5.95
C ARG A 72 -7.23 16.59 -4.52
N GLY A 73 -7.08 17.74 -3.85
CA GLY A 73 -7.62 17.98 -2.51
C GLY A 73 -6.62 17.74 -1.37
N VAL A 74 -5.50 17.07 -1.64
CA VAL A 74 -4.45 16.86 -0.62
C VAL A 74 -3.70 18.16 -0.35
N THR A 75 -3.70 18.61 0.91
CA THR A 75 -3.08 19.87 1.34
C THR A 75 -2.13 19.73 2.55
N ASN A 76 -2.13 18.58 3.21
CA ASN A 76 -1.41 18.34 4.46
C ASN A 76 -0.02 17.71 4.30
N VAL A 77 0.39 17.38 3.07
CA VAL A 77 1.71 16.82 2.72
C VAL A 77 2.15 17.35 1.35
N LYS A 78 3.45 17.25 1.03
CA LYS A 78 4.01 17.66 -0.27
C LYS A 78 4.88 16.57 -0.89
N VAL A 79 5.05 16.65 -2.22
CA VAL A 79 6.00 15.80 -2.95
C VAL A 79 7.39 15.94 -2.35
N GLY A 80 8.05 14.80 -2.11
CA GLY A 80 9.36 14.72 -1.45
C GLY A 80 9.30 14.44 0.05
N ASP A 81 8.13 14.59 0.70
CA ASP A 81 8.01 14.24 2.12
C ASP A 81 8.24 12.73 2.33
N ARG A 82 8.98 12.41 3.40
CA ARG A 82 9.16 11.04 3.89
C ARG A 82 8.04 10.73 4.87
N VAL A 83 7.36 9.61 4.66
CA VAL A 83 6.19 9.22 5.46
C VAL A 83 6.27 7.76 5.88
N CYS A 84 5.74 7.47 7.06
CA CYS A 84 5.32 6.13 7.47
C CYS A 84 3.80 6.06 7.35
N VAL A 85 3.26 4.89 6.99
CA VAL A 85 1.83 4.72 6.73
C VAL A 85 1.18 4.03 7.92
N GLU A 86 0.12 4.65 8.44
CA GLU A 86 -0.84 4.00 9.32
C GLU A 86 -1.74 3.10 8.46
N CYS A 87 -1.76 1.79 8.75
CA CYS A 87 -2.44 0.81 7.92
C CYS A 87 -3.96 0.77 8.17
N PHE A 88 -4.44 1.38 9.26
CA PHE A 88 -5.85 1.55 9.55
C PHE A 88 -6.37 2.91 9.11
N SER A 89 -7.47 2.91 8.34
CA SER A 89 -8.19 4.14 8.02
C SER A 89 -9.20 4.48 9.12
N HIS A 90 -9.25 5.75 9.50
CA HIS A 90 -10.13 6.26 10.54
C HIS A 90 -11.17 7.19 9.92
N CYS A 91 -12.42 7.16 10.40
CA CYS A 91 -13.47 8.01 9.83
C CYS A 91 -13.47 9.45 10.41
N GLY A 92 -12.81 9.66 11.55
CA GLY A 92 -12.64 10.97 12.20
C GLY A 92 -13.94 11.63 12.71
N LYS A 93 -15.07 10.92 12.71
CA LYS A 93 -16.39 11.50 13.00
C LYS A 93 -17.32 10.64 13.87
N CYS A 94 -16.97 9.38 14.16
CA CYS A 94 -17.79 8.53 15.02
C CYS A 94 -17.32 8.65 16.48
N LEU A 95 -18.11 8.13 17.43
CA LEU A 95 -17.78 8.16 18.86
C LEU A 95 -16.42 7.52 19.20
N TYR A 96 -15.96 6.57 18.38
CA TYR A 96 -14.73 5.81 18.61
C TYR A 96 -13.50 6.38 17.89
N CYS A 97 -13.68 7.39 17.02
CA CYS A 97 -12.59 8.14 16.40
C CYS A 97 -12.28 9.38 17.24
#